data_AF-A0A6G1KBS9-F1
#
_entry.id   AF-A0A6G1KBS9-F1
#
_cell.length_a   1.000
_cell.length_b   1.000
_cell.length_c   1.000
_cell.angle_alpha   90.00
_cell.angle_beta   90.00
_cell.angle_gamma   90.00
#
_symmetry.space_group_name_H-M   'P 1'
#
loop_
_entity.id
_entity.type
_entity.pdbx_description
1 polymer ?
#
loop_
_entity_poly.entity_id
_entity_poly.type
_entity_poly.pdbx_seq_one_letter_code
_entity_poly.pdbx_strand_id
1 'polypeptide(L)'
;MADKVKQVAVEEFEQARLLATDAVKSGAYLYPIKGIVYFFTHRSLWRPLAEKLIPTISLGLGVTAFMFAVTYVPQAAVLAIFNGPLAVFTTVLLVLSESSTIFTILSKNFLIDEALIDTFDGTLLSRNLTSLVATERVIKPGSDSIAKLGKIITKPFARFTPKALIRYFMYLPLNFIPVIGTVLFIILQGRKFGPAAHTRYFQLKKMSNSQKQDFIEKRKPAYTSFGVPAVLLELVPIVGIFFAFTNTVGAALWAADMEQRKSPTGGETTAANLRNTAELAKKAE
;
A
#
# COMPACT_ATOMS: atom_id res chain seq x y z
N MET A 1 9.70 -40.68 8.77
CA MET A 1 8.93 -39.59 8.11
C MET A 1 8.43 -38.56 9.13
N ALA A 2 7.89 -38.97 10.29
CA ALA A 2 7.44 -38.05 11.35
C ALA A 2 8.52 -37.09 11.87
N ASP A 3 9.76 -37.53 12.04
CA ASP A 3 10.85 -36.67 12.55
C ASP A 3 11.27 -35.59 11.56
N LYS A 4 11.26 -35.89 10.26
CA LYS A 4 11.51 -34.89 9.19
C LYS A 4 10.39 -33.86 9.13
N VAL A 5 9.13 -34.28 9.27
CA VAL A 5 7.98 -33.35 9.31
C VAL A 5 8.05 -32.47 10.55
N LYS A 6 8.45 -33.01 11.70
CA LYS A 6 8.61 -32.25 12.95
C LYS A 6 9.78 -31.27 12.87
N GLN A 7 10.92 -31.66 12.29
CA GLN A 7 12.06 -30.77 12.06
C GLN A 7 11.71 -29.63 11.10
N VAL A 8 11.07 -29.93 9.97
CA VAL A 8 10.61 -28.89 9.02
C VAL A 8 9.60 -27.95 9.68
N ALA A 9 8.65 -28.47 10.46
CA ALA A 9 7.68 -27.64 11.18
C ALA A 9 8.35 -26.73 12.23
N VAL A 10 9.39 -27.21 12.92
CA VAL A 10 10.15 -26.41 13.89
C VAL A 10 10.99 -25.34 13.19
N GLU A 11 11.69 -25.67 12.10
CA GLU A 11 12.44 -24.71 11.30
C GLU A 11 11.53 -23.64 10.70
N GLU A 12 10.36 -24.03 10.17
CA GLU A 12 9.36 -23.09 9.65
C GLU A 12 8.79 -22.20 10.75
N PHE A 13 8.55 -22.74 11.95
CA PHE A 13 8.09 -21.96 13.10
C PHE A 13 9.15 -20.95 13.57
N GLU A 14 10.41 -21.36 13.65
CA GLU A 14 11.52 -20.48 14.02
C GLU A 14 11.72 -19.37 12.97
N GLN A 15 11.69 -19.71 11.68
CA GLN A 15 11.73 -18.72 10.60
C GLN A 15 10.55 -17.76 10.68
N ALA A 16 9.33 -18.26 10.89
CA ALA A 16 8.14 -17.42 11.04
C ALA A 16 8.26 -16.48 12.24
N ARG A 17 8.79 -16.97 13.37
CA ARG A 17 9.03 -16.17 14.59
C ARG A 17 10.07 -15.08 14.36
N LEU A 18 11.18 -15.38 13.66
CA LEU A 18 12.19 -14.39 13.30
C LEU A 18 11.61 -13.31 12.38
N LEU A 19 10.89 -13.70 11.34
CA LEU A 19 10.22 -12.77 10.43
C LEU A 19 9.19 -11.89 11.15
N ALA A 20 8.42 -12.46 12.08
CA ALA A 20 7.47 -11.71 12.90
C ALA A 20 8.17 -10.73 13.84
N THR A 21 9.27 -11.14 14.46
CA THR A 21 10.08 -10.28 15.33
C THR A 21 10.70 -9.12 14.54
N ASP A 22 11.24 -9.39 13.36
CA ASP A 22 11.81 -8.36 12.48
C ASP A 22 10.73 -7.42 11.91
N ALA A 23 9.55 -7.94 11.60
CA ALA A 23 8.39 -7.15 11.22
C ALA A 23 8.00 -6.16 12.32
N VAL A 24 7.92 -6.60 13.58
CA VAL A 24 7.61 -5.74 14.73
C VAL A 24 8.73 -4.74 14.98
N LYS A 25 10.00 -5.17 14.98
CA LYS A 25 11.17 -4.30 15.16
C LYS A 25 11.27 -3.22 14.09
N SER A 26 10.83 -3.50 12.87
CA SER A 26 10.84 -2.50 11.79
C SER A 26 9.95 -1.28 12.08
N GLY A 27 8.93 -1.43 12.93
CA GLY A 27 7.92 -0.42 13.21
C GLY A 27 7.07 -0.04 12.00
N ALA A 28 7.18 -0.75 10.87
CA ALA A 28 6.58 -0.31 9.61
C ALA A 28 5.05 -0.46 9.58
N TYR A 29 4.50 -1.35 10.43
CA TYR A 29 3.06 -1.51 10.64
C TYR A 29 2.35 -0.28 11.20
N LEU A 30 3.10 0.68 11.79
CA LEU A 30 2.54 1.93 12.31
C LEU A 30 2.27 2.95 11.20
N TYR A 31 2.94 2.88 10.06
CA TYR A 31 2.84 3.92 9.04
C TYR A 31 1.47 4.03 8.36
N PRO A 32 0.69 2.97 8.12
CA PRO A 32 -0.68 3.13 7.62
C PRO A 32 -1.54 3.98 8.56
N ILE A 33 -1.41 3.78 9.87
CA ILE A 33 -2.12 4.57 10.89
C ILE A 33 -1.56 6.00 10.95
N LYS A 34 -0.23 6.16 10.97
CA LYS A 34 0.41 7.49 10.89
C LYS A 34 -0.02 8.24 9.63
N GLY A 35 -0.21 7.54 8.51
CA GLY A 35 -0.66 8.09 7.25
C GLY A 35 -2.06 8.70 7.36
N ILE A 36 -2.99 8.03 8.05
CA ILE A 36 -4.32 8.57 8.35
C ILE A 36 -4.20 9.87 9.15
N VAL A 37 -3.48 9.82 10.29
CA VAL A 37 -3.32 10.98 11.17
C VAL A 37 -2.64 12.16 10.44
N TYR A 38 -1.61 11.87 9.66
CA TYR A 38 -0.87 12.87 8.91
C TYR A 38 -1.73 13.48 7.80
N PHE A 39 -2.53 12.66 7.10
CA PHE A 39 -3.46 13.14 6.08
C PHE A 39 -4.46 14.12 6.68
N PHE A 40 -5.08 13.80 7.83
CA PHE A 40 -6.03 14.71 8.47
C PHE A 40 -5.40 16.01 9.00
N THR A 41 -4.14 15.97 9.44
CA THR A 41 -3.43 17.16 9.95
C THR A 41 -2.89 18.05 8.83
N HIS A 42 -2.67 17.52 7.63
CA HIS A 42 -2.12 18.26 6.50
C HIS A 42 -3.17 18.50 5.42
N ARG A 43 -3.90 19.62 5.54
CA ARG A 43 -5.01 19.98 4.65
C ARG A 43 -4.63 20.05 3.18
N SER A 44 -3.37 20.35 2.88
CA SER A 44 -2.82 20.41 1.52
C SER A 44 -2.96 19.09 0.78
N LEU A 45 -2.83 17.96 1.47
CA LEU A 45 -2.92 16.61 0.90
C LEU A 45 -4.36 16.21 0.52
N TRP A 46 -5.38 16.98 0.90
CA TRP A 46 -6.76 16.67 0.56
C TRP A 46 -7.11 17.10 -0.87
N ARG A 47 -6.30 17.97 -1.47
CA ARG A 47 -6.56 18.51 -2.81
C ARG A 47 -6.59 17.42 -3.89
N PRO A 48 -5.59 16.50 -4.00
CA PRO A 48 -5.65 15.41 -4.97
C PRO A 48 -6.89 14.50 -4.79
N LEU A 49 -7.31 14.26 -3.55
CA LEU A 49 -8.53 13.48 -3.26
C LEU A 49 -9.78 14.25 -3.71
N ALA A 50 -9.89 15.54 -3.37
CA ALA A 50 -11.04 16.36 -3.71
C ALA A 50 -11.22 16.52 -5.23
N GLU A 51 -10.13 16.70 -5.98
CA GLU A 51 -10.15 16.81 -7.44
C GLU A 51 -10.63 15.52 -8.13
N LYS A 52 -10.48 14.37 -7.48
CA LYS A 52 -10.94 13.07 -8.00
C LYS A 52 -12.29 12.61 -7.44
N LEU A 53 -12.86 13.33 -6.47
CA LEU A 53 -14.09 12.92 -5.81
C LEU A 53 -15.27 12.80 -6.78
N ILE A 54 -15.51 13.82 -7.60
CA ILE A 54 -16.62 13.83 -8.56
C ILE A 54 -16.45 12.71 -9.61
N PRO A 55 -15.30 12.60 -10.33
CA PRO A 55 -15.08 11.49 -11.25
C PRO A 55 -15.26 10.10 -10.63
N THR A 56 -14.77 9.91 -9.40
CA THR A 56 -14.89 8.64 -8.69
C THR A 56 -16.35 8.32 -8.33
N ILE A 57 -17.12 9.29 -7.83
CA ILE A 57 -18.55 9.09 -7.54
C ILE A 57 -19.32 8.77 -8.83
N SER A 58 -19.10 9.54 -9.89
CA SER A 58 -19.74 9.31 -11.19
C SER A 58 -19.44 7.92 -11.75
N LEU A 59 -18.18 7.47 -11.64
CA LEU A 59 -17.79 6.11 -12.04
C LEU A 59 -18.49 5.06 -11.17
N GLY A 60 -18.53 5.23 -9.85
CA GLY A 60 -19.18 4.29 -8.93
C GLY A 60 -20.67 4.13 -9.24
N LEU A 61 -21.38 5.23 -9.46
CA LEU A 61 -22.79 5.22 -9.85
C LEU A 61 -22.97 4.57 -11.23
N GLY A 62 -22.13 4.91 -12.21
CA GLY A 62 -22.21 4.35 -13.56
C GLY A 62 -21.97 2.85 -13.60
N VAL A 63 -20.93 2.36 -12.92
CA VAL A 63 -20.62 0.92 -12.82
C VAL A 63 -21.76 0.17 -12.11
N THR A 64 -22.25 0.71 -11.00
CA THR A 64 -23.33 0.08 -10.24
C THR A 64 -24.60 0.00 -11.07
N ALA A 65 -25.02 1.11 -11.70
CA ALA A 65 -26.20 1.14 -12.55
C ALA A 65 -26.08 0.16 -13.73
N PHE A 66 -24.92 0.11 -14.39
CA PHE A 66 -24.66 -0.82 -15.49
C PHE A 66 -24.74 -2.29 -15.05
N MET A 67 -24.10 -2.63 -13.94
CA MET A 67 -24.14 -3.99 -13.38
C MET A 67 -25.58 -4.39 -13.01
N PHE A 68 -26.33 -3.53 -12.34
CA PHE A 68 -27.74 -3.81 -12.05
C PHE A 68 -28.60 -3.95 -13.31
N ALA A 69 -28.36 -3.14 -14.34
CA ALA A 69 -29.12 -3.23 -15.59
C ALA A 69 -28.84 -4.52 -16.36
N VAL A 70 -27.60 -5.01 -16.36
CA VAL A 70 -27.15 -6.12 -17.20
C VAL A 70 -27.15 -7.46 -16.46
N THR A 71 -26.65 -7.51 -15.22
CA THR A 71 -26.39 -8.77 -14.52
C THR A 71 -27.49 -9.18 -13.56
N TYR A 72 -28.24 -8.22 -12.99
CA TYR A 72 -29.22 -8.51 -11.95
C TYR A 72 -30.29 -9.51 -12.39
N VAL A 73 -30.98 -9.25 -13.51
CA VAL A 73 -32.09 -10.11 -13.97
C VAL A 73 -31.59 -11.52 -14.33
N PRO A 74 -30.53 -11.70 -15.14
CA PRO A 74 -29.99 -13.04 -15.41
C PRO A 74 -29.49 -13.76 -14.16
N GLN A 75 -28.76 -13.08 -13.26
CA GLN A 75 -28.23 -13.68 -12.03
C GLN A 75 -29.36 -14.06 -11.06
N ALA A 76 -30.37 -13.21 -10.90
CA ALA A 76 -31.55 -13.49 -10.07
C ALA A 76 -32.33 -14.69 -10.61
N ALA A 77 -32.51 -14.79 -11.93
CA ALA A 77 -33.19 -15.94 -12.54
C ALA A 77 -32.44 -17.26 -12.25
N VAL A 78 -31.11 -17.26 -12.40
CA VAL A 78 -30.29 -18.45 -12.10
C VAL A 78 -30.33 -18.77 -10.61
N LEU A 79 -30.13 -17.79 -9.73
CA LEU A 79 -30.12 -18.00 -8.28
C LEU A 79 -31.50 -18.40 -7.74
N ALA A 80 -32.60 -17.95 -8.36
CA ALA A 80 -33.95 -18.34 -7.97
C ALA A 80 -34.22 -19.83 -8.15
N ILE A 81 -33.55 -20.49 -9.10
CA ILE A 81 -33.63 -21.95 -9.30
C ILE A 81 -33.11 -22.71 -8.07
N PHE A 82 -32.05 -22.20 -7.44
CA PHE A 82 -31.38 -22.89 -6.32
C PHE A 82 -31.86 -22.41 -4.95
N ASN A 83 -32.08 -21.10 -4.80
CA ASN A 83 -32.31 -20.43 -3.52
C ASN A 83 -33.76 -19.93 -3.35
N GLY A 84 -34.62 -20.13 -4.35
CA GLY A 84 -36.02 -19.73 -4.32
C GLY A 84 -36.21 -18.20 -4.17
N PRO A 85 -37.26 -17.74 -3.46
CA PRO A 85 -37.57 -16.31 -3.32
C PRO A 85 -36.46 -15.47 -2.67
N LEU A 86 -35.57 -16.09 -1.88
CA LEU A 86 -34.43 -15.40 -1.25
C LEU A 86 -33.38 -14.93 -2.26
N ALA A 87 -33.42 -15.46 -3.49
CA ALA A 87 -32.52 -15.07 -4.58
C ALA A 87 -32.56 -13.58 -4.89
N VAL A 88 -33.72 -12.91 -4.71
CA VAL A 88 -33.86 -11.47 -4.92
C VAL A 88 -32.86 -10.70 -4.05
N PHE A 89 -32.78 -11.03 -2.76
CA PHE A 89 -31.90 -10.34 -1.81
C PHE A 89 -30.44 -10.75 -1.97
N THR A 90 -30.17 -12.04 -2.20
CA THR A 90 -28.79 -12.52 -2.36
C THR A 90 -28.16 -12.02 -3.66
N THR A 91 -28.94 -11.89 -4.74
CA THR A 91 -28.46 -11.29 -6.00
C THR A 91 -28.12 -9.81 -5.82
N VAL A 92 -28.91 -9.02 -5.08
CA VAL A 92 -28.57 -7.61 -4.80
C VAL A 92 -27.18 -7.51 -4.15
N LEU A 93 -26.92 -8.33 -3.12
CA LEU A 93 -25.63 -8.32 -2.42
C LEU A 93 -24.47 -8.75 -3.34
N LEU A 94 -24.70 -9.76 -4.18
CA LEU A 94 -23.70 -10.24 -5.14
C LEU A 94 -23.37 -9.16 -6.18
N VAL A 95 -24.38 -8.56 -6.81
CA VAL A 95 -24.21 -7.48 -7.79
C VAL A 95 -23.49 -6.29 -7.18
N LEU A 96 -23.82 -5.90 -5.94
CA LEU A 96 -23.12 -4.83 -5.23
C LEU A 96 -21.64 -5.15 -4.97
N SER A 97 -21.34 -6.39 -4.56
CA SER A 97 -19.96 -6.85 -4.32
C SER A 97 -19.12 -6.87 -5.62
N GLU A 98 -19.70 -7.38 -6.70
CA GLU A 98 -19.07 -7.39 -8.03
C GLU A 98 -18.87 -5.96 -8.55
N SER A 99 -19.89 -5.10 -8.43
CA SER A 99 -19.84 -3.68 -8.80
C SER A 99 -18.74 -2.94 -8.04
N SER A 100 -18.65 -3.14 -6.72
CA SER A 100 -17.61 -2.56 -5.87
C SER A 100 -16.20 -2.99 -6.30
N THR A 101 -16.05 -4.27 -6.66
CA THR A 101 -14.77 -4.81 -7.13
C THR A 101 -14.34 -4.16 -8.44
N ILE A 102 -15.25 -4.10 -9.42
CA ILE A 102 -15.02 -3.45 -10.72
C ILE A 102 -14.72 -1.96 -10.52
N PHE A 103 -15.53 -1.26 -9.73
CA PHE A 103 -15.36 0.15 -9.40
C PHE A 103 -13.97 0.42 -8.79
N THR A 104 -13.54 -0.39 -7.81
CA THR A 104 -12.25 -0.24 -7.15
C THR A 104 -11.10 -0.41 -8.14
N ILE A 105 -11.16 -1.43 -9.00
CA ILE A 105 -10.14 -1.68 -10.03
C ILE A 105 -10.09 -0.52 -11.04
N LEU A 106 -11.24 -0.07 -11.54
CA LEU A 106 -11.30 1.01 -12.52
C LEU A 106 -10.84 2.35 -11.93
N SER A 107 -11.32 2.69 -10.73
CA SER A 107 -10.95 3.94 -10.06
C SER A 107 -9.45 3.99 -9.78
N LYS A 108 -8.86 2.92 -9.22
CA LYS A 108 -7.42 2.87 -8.88
C LYS A 108 -6.52 2.98 -10.11
N ASN A 109 -6.85 2.27 -11.19
CA ASN A 109 -5.99 2.23 -12.37
C ASN A 109 -6.16 3.43 -13.30
N PHE A 110 -7.37 4.00 -13.41
CA PHE A 110 -7.66 5.02 -14.42
C PHE A 110 -7.92 6.42 -13.87
N LEU A 111 -8.48 6.54 -12.65
CA LEU A 111 -8.90 7.84 -12.14
C LEU A 111 -7.91 8.46 -11.16
N ILE A 112 -7.44 7.67 -10.19
CA ILE A 112 -6.69 8.19 -9.04
C ILE A 112 -5.20 7.90 -9.05
N ASP A 113 -4.66 7.10 -9.99
CA ASP A 113 -3.22 6.75 -10.03
C ASP A 113 -2.31 8.01 -9.98
N GLU A 114 -2.57 8.98 -10.85
CA GLU A 114 -1.83 10.26 -10.83
C GLU A 114 -2.02 11.03 -9.51
N ALA A 115 -3.23 11.02 -8.94
CA ALA A 115 -3.52 11.69 -7.68
C ALA A 115 -2.83 11.01 -6.47
N LEU A 116 -2.63 9.69 -6.51
CA LEU A 116 -1.84 8.97 -5.52
C LEU A 116 -0.35 9.34 -5.67
N ILE A 117 0.18 9.44 -6.89
CA ILE A 117 1.56 9.93 -7.11
C ILE A 117 1.72 11.35 -6.56
N ASP A 118 0.76 12.24 -6.82
CA ASP A 118 0.76 13.61 -6.30
C ASP A 118 0.72 13.65 -4.78
N THR A 119 -0.09 12.77 -4.17
CA THR A 119 -0.17 12.63 -2.71
C THR A 119 1.15 12.14 -2.12
N PHE A 120 1.81 11.18 -2.78
CA PHE A 120 3.10 10.66 -2.36
C PHE A 120 4.19 11.74 -2.42
N ASP A 121 4.34 12.38 -3.58
CA ASP A 121 5.35 13.43 -3.80
C ASP A 121 5.08 14.64 -2.89
N GLY A 122 3.81 15.05 -2.74
CA GLY A 122 3.39 16.12 -1.84
C GLY A 122 3.71 15.85 -0.38
N THR A 123 3.57 14.60 0.06
CA THR A 123 3.95 14.20 1.42
C THR A 123 5.47 14.29 1.63
N LEU A 124 6.27 13.87 0.64
CA LEU A 124 7.73 14.02 0.70
C LEU A 124 8.17 15.49 0.73
N LEU A 125 7.50 16.36 -0.05
CA LEU A 125 7.74 17.80 -0.02
C LEU A 125 7.42 18.41 1.34
N SER A 126 6.32 18.00 1.98
CA SER A 126 6.00 18.41 3.36
C SER A 126 7.02 17.93 4.39
N ARG A 127 7.81 16.90 4.08
CA ARG A 127 8.93 16.39 4.90
C ARG A 127 10.29 16.95 4.49
N ASN A 128 10.33 18.05 3.71
CA ASN A 128 11.53 18.72 3.22
C ASN A 128 12.44 17.88 2.30
N LEU A 129 11.90 16.84 1.66
CA LEU A 129 12.64 15.99 0.71
C LEU A 129 12.52 16.48 -0.74
N THR A 130 12.66 17.78 -0.93
CA THR A 130 12.52 18.49 -2.20
C THR A 130 13.52 18.00 -3.25
N SER A 131 14.77 17.74 -2.86
CA SER A 131 15.82 17.24 -3.75
C SER A 131 15.51 15.84 -4.31
N LEU A 132 14.84 14.99 -3.52
CA LEU A 132 14.43 13.66 -3.97
C LEU A 132 13.31 13.76 -5.00
N VAL A 133 12.30 14.60 -4.76
CA VAL A 133 11.16 14.79 -5.69
C VAL A 133 11.60 15.48 -6.98
N ALA A 134 12.53 16.43 -6.90
CA ALA A 134 13.07 17.17 -8.06
C ALA A 134 13.74 16.27 -9.11
N THR A 135 14.11 15.04 -8.73
CA THR A 135 14.80 14.08 -9.60
C THR A 135 13.94 13.59 -10.77
N GLU A 136 12.62 13.48 -10.56
CA GLU A 136 11.65 12.93 -11.53
C GLU A 136 10.45 13.87 -11.76
N ARG A 137 10.50 15.09 -11.23
CA ARG A 137 9.42 16.07 -11.35
C ARG A 137 9.95 17.49 -11.34
N VAL A 138 9.43 18.33 -12.24
CA VAL A 138 9.70 19.77 -12.19
C VAL A 138 8.99 20.37 -10.99
N ILE A 139 9.72 21.05 -10.12
CA ILE A 139 9.17 21.74 -8.95
C ILE A 139 8.93 23.20 -9.33
N LYS A 140 7.70 23.69 -9.14
CA LYS A 140 7.36 25.10 -9.37
C LYS A 140 7.40 25.89 -8.06
N PRO A 141 7.72 27.20 -8.09
CA PRO A 141 7.50 28.06 -6.94
C PRO A 141 5.99 28.12 -6.63
N GLY A 142 5.63 27.84 -5.39
CA GLY A 142 4.24 27.78 -4.93
C GLY A 142 4.17 27.81 -3.40
N SER A 143 3.02 28.20 -2.85
CA SER A 143 2.83 28.39 -1.41
C SER A 143 2.70 27.07 -0.63
N ASP A 144 2.29 25.98 -1.28
CA ASP A 144 1.94 24.72 -0.63
C ASP A 144 2.58 23.50 -1.34
N SER A 145 2.82 22.40 -0.60
CA SER A 145 3.54 21.21 -1.07
C SER A 145 2.94 20.59 -2.32
N ILE A 146 1.60 20.54 -2.43
CA ILE A 146 0.92 20.04 -3.64
C ILE A 146 0.98 21.06 -4.78
N ALA A 147 0.90 22.36 -4.49
CA ALA A 147 0.97 23.41 -5.52
C ALA A 147 2.36 23.50 -6.18
N LYS A 148 3.41 23.01 -5.50
CA LYS A 148 4.79 22.94 -6.01
C LYS A 148 5.00 21.80 -7.02
N LEU A 149 4.06 20.87 -7.16
CA LEU A 149 4.18 19.71 -8.03
C LEU A 149 3.88 20.05 -9.51
N GLY A 150 4.88 19.90 -10.39
CA GLY A 150 4.73 20.08 -11.86
C GLY A 150 4.21 18.83 -12.59
N LYS A 151 4.37 18.74 -13.92
CA LYS A 151 3.96 17.55 -14.70
C LYS A 151 4.84 16.34 -14.37
N ILE A 152 4.22 15.15 -14.31
CA ILE A 152 4.89 13.86 -14.10
C ILE A 152 5.66 13.50 -15.39
N ILE A 153 6.95 13.20 -15.28
CA ILE A 153 7.84 12.95 -16.44
C ILE A 153 7.77 11.48 -16.90
N THR A 154 7.44 10.54 -16.01
CA THR A 154 7.44 9.09 -16.29
C THR A 154 6.19 8.41 -15.70
N LYS A 155 5.37 7.75 -16.55
CA LYS A 155 4.22 6.96 -16.10
C LYS A 155 4.65 5.53 -15.75
N PRO A 156 4.26 4.96 -14.59
CA PRO A 156 4.54 3.56 -14.27
C PRO A 156 3.72 2.64 -15.20
N PHE A 157 4.39 1.96 -16.13
CA PHE A 157 3.77 0.88 -16.90
C PHE A 157 3.41 -0.28 -15.97
N ALA A 158 2.14 -0.45 -15.64
CA ALA A 158 1.63 -1.67 -15.02
C ALA A 158 1.52 -2.77 -16.08
N ARG A 159 2.52 -3.66 -16.15
CA ARG A 159 2.44 -4.88 -16.98
C ARG A 159 1.52 -5.89 -16.30
N PHE A 160 0.32 -6.09 -16.85
CA PHE A 160 -0.45 -7.32 -16.62
C PHE A 160 0.46 -8.50 -16.94
N THR A 161 0.81 -9.28 -15.92
CA THR A 161 1.70 -10.43 -16.09
C THR A 161 0.89 -11.72 -15.92
N PRO A 162 0.90 -12.65 -16.88
CA PRO A 162 0.19 -13.93 -16.84
C PRO A 162 0.54 -14.87 -15.67
N LYS A 163 1.54 -14.51 -14.85
CA LYS A 163 1.93 -15.21 -13.60
C LYS A 163 0.83 -15.24 -12.52
N ALA A 164 -0.30 -14.54 -12.72
CA ALA A 164 -1.46 -14.63 -11.84
C ALA A 164 -2.11 -16.02 -11.87
N LEU A 165 -2.16 -16.69 -13.03
CA LEU A 165 -2.83 -17.99 -13.18
C LEU A 165 -2.13 -19.13 -12.42
N ILE A 166 -0.80 -19.23 -12.54
CA ILE A 166 -0.02 -20.29 -11.87
C ILE A 166 -0.15 -20.18 -10.34
N ARG A 167 -0.19 -18.95 -9.84
CA ARG A 167 -0.34 -18.67 -8.41
C ARG A 167 -1.76 -18.97 -7.89
N TYR A 168 -2.78 -18.77 -8.73
CA TYR A 168 -4.16 -19.14 -8.42
C TYR A 168 -4.31 -20.65 -8.18
N PHE A 169 -3.74 -21.49 -9.05
CA PHE A 169 -3.75 -22.95 -8.86
C PHE A 169 -3.01 -23.41 -7.59
N MET A 170 -1.95 -22.69 -7.19
CA MET A 170 -1.19 -23.00 -5.97
C MET A 170 -1.93 -22.66 -4.67
N TYR A 171 -2.81 -21.66 -4.68
CA TYR A 171 -3.60 -21.24 -3.51
C TYR A 171 -5.00 -21.87 -3.45
N LEU A 172 -5.40 -22.64 -4.46
CA LEU A 172 -6.69 -23.32 -4.52
C LEU A 172 -6.91 -24.28 -3.31
N PRO A 173 -5.92 -25.06 -2.84
CA PRO A 173 -6.06 -25.89 -1.65
C PRO A 173 -6.23 -25.08 -0.35
N LEU A 174 -5.76 -23.83 -0.34
CA LEU A 174 -5.71 -22.96 0.84
C LEU A 174 -7.08 -22.32 1.17
N ASN A 175 -8.01 -22.32 0.21
CA ASN A 175 -9.36 -21.79 0.36
C ASN A 175 -10.32 -22.75 1.08
N PHE A 176 -9.91 -24.01 1.32
CA PHE A 176 -10.76 -25.03 1.95
C PHE A 176 -10.82 -24.95 3.48
N ILE A 177 -10.06 -24.07 4.12
CA ILE A 177 -10.13 -23.85 5.57
C ILE A 177 -10.63 -22.42 5.83
N PRO A 178 -11.91 -22.24 6.18
CA PRO A 178 -12.46 -20.95 6.58
C PRO A 178 -11.60 -20.33 7.70
N VAL A 179 -11.46 -19.00 7.68
CA VAL A 179 -10.63 -18.22 8.61
C VAL A 179 -9.11 -18.29 8.32
N ILE A 180 -8.49 -19.49 8.28
CA ILE A 180 -7.04 -19.60 8.01
C ILE A 180 -6.70 -19.12 6.60
N GLY A 181 -7.51 -19.51 5.60
CA GLY A 181 -7.35 -19.08 4.22
C GLY A 181 -7.43 -17.55 4.07
N THR A 182 -8.37 -16.92 4.77
CA THR A 182 -8.55 -15.45 4.74
C THR A 182 -7.37 -14.71 5.36
N VAL A 183 -6.89 -15.16 6.53
CA VAL A 183 -5.73 -14.55 7.19
C VAL A 183 -4.48 -14.67 6.31
N LEU A 184 -4.24 -15.86 5.76
CA LEU A 184 -3.08 -16.08 4.89
C LEU A 184 -3.19 -15.30 3.58
N PHE A 185 -4.40 -15.19 3.00
CA PHE A 185 -4.65 -14.34 1.84
C PHE A 185 -4.28 -12.88 2.12
N ILE A 186 -4.70 -12.33 3.26
CA ILE A 186 -4.37 -10.96 3.67
C ILE A 186 -2.86 -10.78 3.85
N ILE A 187 -2.18 -11.74 4.49
CA ILE A 187 -0.71 -11.70 4.66
C ILE A 187 0.01 -11.70 3.31
N LEU A 188 -0.38 -12.61 2.41
CA LEU A 188 0.20 -12.72 1.08
C LEU A 188 -0.06 -11.48 0.23
N GLN A 189 -1.26 -10.90 0.35
CA GLN A 189 -1.62 -9.66 -0.31
C GLN A 189 -0.81 -8.49 0.26
N GLY A 190 -0.68 -8.40 1.58
CA GLY A 190 0.13 -7.39 2.27
C GLY A 190 1.60 -7.45 1.84
N ARG A 191 2.18 -8.65 1.74
CA ARG A 191 3.55 -8.87 1.25
C ARG A 191 3.79 -8.34 -0.17
N LYS A 192 2.76 -8.33 -1.02
CA LYS A 192 2.82 -7.73 -2.38
C LYS A 192 2.53 -6.23 -2.36
N PHE A 193 1.58 -5.81 -1.54
CA PHE A 193 1.14 -4.43 -1.44
C PHE A 193 2.24 -3.53 -0.89
N GLY A 194 2.96 -3.97 0.15
CA GLY A 194 4.01 -3.15 0.77
C GLY A 194 5.05 -2.63 -0.22
N PRO A 195 5.70 -3.49 -1.01
CA PRO A 195 6.65 -3.03 -2.02
C PRO A 195 5.98 -2.22 -3.14
N ALA A 196 4.72 -2.50 -3.48
CA ALA A 196 3.98 -1.74 -4.48
C ALA A 196 3.77 -0.28 -4.03
N ALA A 197 3.49 -0.05 -2.75
CA ALA A 197 3.31 1.29 -2.16
C ALA A 197 4.59 2.15 -2.23
N HIS A 198 5.77 1.55 -2.31
CA HIS A 198 7.06 2.24 -2.51
C HIS A 198 7.52 2.31 -3.97
N THR A 199 6.69 1.92 -4.94
CA THR A 199 7.07 1.99 -6.36
C THR A 199 7.51 3.39 -6.77
N ARG A 200 6.78 4.43 -6.33
CA ARG A 200 7.15 5.82 -6.59
C ARG A 200 8.49 6.18 -5.95
N TYR A 201 8.75 5.78 -4.71
CA TYR A 201 10.04 6.00 -4.05
C TYR A 201 11.22 5.36 -4.81
N PHE A 202 11.06 4.14 -5.31
CA PHE A 202 12.09 3.49 -6.12
C PHE A 202 12.36 4.22 -7.43
N GLN A 203 11.31 4.78 -8.06
CA GLN A 203 11.44 5.63 -9.24
C GLN A 203 12.21 6.92 -8.91
N LEU A 204 11.85 7.63 -7.83
CA LEU A 204 12.55 8.84 -7.39
C LEU A 204 14.03 8.58 -7.10
N LYS A 205 14.38 7.38 -6.62
CA LYS A 205 15.76 6.95 -6.38
C LYS A 205 16.47 6.42 -7.64
N LYS A 206 15.79 6.36 -8.79
CA LYS A 206 16.31 5.80 -10.06
C LYS A 206 16.89 4.39 -9.91
N MET A 207 16.28 3.56 -9.06
CA MET A 207 16.75 2.19 -8.83
C MET A 207 16.49 1.31 -10.04
N SER A 208 17.49 0.52 -10.45
CA SER A 208 17.30 -0.55 -11.43
C SER A 208 16.42 -1.67 -10.86
N ASN A 209 15.88 -2.54 -11.73
CA ASN A 209 15.05 -3.67 -11.29
C ASN A 209 15.78 -4.59 -10.31
N SER A 210 17.09 -4.81 -10.50
CA SER A 210 17.91 -5.62 -9.59
C SER A 210 18.05 -4.94 -8.22
N GLN A 211 18.40 -3.65 -8.22
CA GLN A 211 18.52 -2.86 -6.97
C GLN A 211 17.21 -2.81 -6.20
N LYS A 212 16.08 -2.65 -6.91
CA LYS A 212 14.74 -2.69 -6.30
C LYS A 212 14.47 -4.04 -5.64
N GLN A 213 14.76 -5.15 -6.34
CA GLN A 213 14.54 -6.49 -5.79
C GLN A 213 15.39 -6.74 -4.55
N ASP A 214 16.68 -6.40 -4.59
CA ASP A 214 17.57 -6.53 -3.43
C ASP A 214 17.13 -5.65 -2.26
N PHE A 215 16.65 -4.44 -2.55
CA PHE A 215 16.14 -3.51 -1.53
C PHE A 215 14.91 -4.08 -0.83
N ILE A 216 14.00 -4.68 -1.60
CA ILE A 216 12.76 -5.29 -1.10
C ILE A 216 13.08 -6.55 -0.30
N GLU A 217 13.94 -7.43 -0.81
CA GLU A 217 14.22 -8.71 -0.14
C GLU A 217 14.85 -8.49 1.24
N LYS A 218 15.78 -7.53 1.36
CA LYS A 218 16.38 -7.12 2.64
C LYS A 218 15.39 -6.52 3.65
N ARG A 219 14.20 -6.10 3.21
CA ARG A 219 13.19 -5.42 4.05
C ARG A 219 11.82 -6.07 3.96
N LYS A 220 11.77 -7.32 3.52
CA LYS A 220 10.54 -8.06 3.27
C LYS A 220 9.64 -8.18 4.51
N PRO A 221 10.15 -8.41 5.74
CA PRO A 221 9.32 -8.34 6.94
C PRO A 221 8.71 -6.96 7.16
N ALA A 222 9.49 -5.89 7.00
CA ALA A 222 9.00 -4.51 7.15
C ALA A 222 7.91 -4.19 6.11
N TYR A 223 8.14 -4.52 4.85
CA TYR A 223 7.15 -4.35 3.78
C TYR A 223 5.86 -5.15 4.04
N THR A 224 5.98 -6.38 4.53
CA THR A 224 4.81 -7.19 4.88
C THR A 224 4.06 -6.57 6.06
N SER A 225 4.78 -6.09 7.08
CA SER A 225 4.18 -5.46 8.27
C SER A 225 3.48 -4.14 7.95
N PHE A 226 3.95 -3.38 6.96
CA PHE A 226 3.25 -2.22 6.42
C PHE A 226 2.02 -2.65 5.59
N GLY A 227 2.22 -3.62 4.70
CA GLY A 227 1.22 -3.98 3.70
C GLY A 227 -0.02 -4.66 4.27
N VAL A 228 0.10 -5.45 5.34
CA VAL A 228 -1.05 -6.13 5.97
C VAL A 228 -2.11 -5.14 6.49
N PRO A 229 -1.79 -4.21 7.41
CA PRO A 229 -2.74 -3.20 7.86
C PRO A 229 -3.22 -2.29 6.72
N ALA A 230 -2.36 -1.94 5.77
CA ALA A 230 -2.75 -1.16 4.61
C ALA A 230 -3.81 -1.86 3.75
N VAL A 231 -3.64 -3.16 3.47
CA VAL A 231 -4.62 -3.98 2.77
C VAL A 231 -5.93 -4.05 3.56
N LEU A 232 -5.87 -4.29 4.87
CA LEU A 232 -7.07 -4.33 5.73
C LEU A 232 -7.90 -3.05 5.64
N LEU A 233 -7.24 -1.88 5.66
CA LEU A 233 -7.91 -0.59 5.51
C LEU A 233 -8.59 -0.46 4.13
N GLU A 234 -7.92 -0.93 3.07
CA GLU A 234 -8.44 -0.87 1.69
C GLU A 234 -9.49 -1.94 1.35
N LEU A 235 -9.71 -2.94 2.22
CA LEU A 235 -10.73 -3.97 2.01
C LEU A 235 -12.15 -3.42 2.09
N VAL A 236 -12.37 -2.30 2.80
CA VAL A 236 -13.70 -1.72 2.96
C VAL A 236 -14.16 -1.13 1.63
N PRO A 237 -15.24 -1.64 1.00
CA PRO A 237 -15.80 -1.08 -0.22
C PRO A 237 -16.04 0.42 -0.11
N ILE A 238 -15.82 1.17 -1.20
CA ILE A 238 -16.02 2.63 -1.30
C ILE A 238 -15.02 3.44 -0.46
N VAL A 239 -14.92 3.17 0.84
CA VAL A 239 -13.98 3.80 1.78
C VAL A 239 -12.53 3.42 1.45
N GLY A 240 -12.30 2.28 0.79
CA GLY A 240 -10.98 1.83 0.36
C GLY A 240 -10.29 2.79 -0.62
N ILE A 241 -11.03 3.66 -1.31
CA ILE A 241 -10.41 4.74 -2.11
C ILE A 241 -9.79 5.78 -1.20
N PHE A 242 -10.50 6.22 -0.16
CA PHE A 242 -9.96 7.13 0.84
C PHE A 242 -8.72 6.53 1.51
N PHE A 243 -8.78 5.26 1.92
CA PHE A 243 -7.64 4.60 2.53
C PHE A 243 -6.45 4.39 1.58
N ALA A 244 -6.68 4.33 0.26
CA ALA A 244 -5.58 4.36 -0.70
C ALA A 244 -4.76 5.65 -0.57
N PHE A 245 -5.39 6.82 -0.44
CA PHE A 245 -4.69 8.09 -0.22
C PHE A 245 -3.94 8.09 1.12
N THR A 246 -4.57 7.66 2.22
CA THR A 246 -3.91 7.66 3.54
C THR A 246 -2.76 6.64 3.60
N ASN A 247 -2.90 5.49 2.95
CA ASN A 247 -1.82 4.49 2.84
C ASN A 247 -0.66 5.02 1.99
N THR A 248 -0.95 5.77 0.92
CA THR A 248 0.07 6.45 0.12
C THR A 248 0.83 7.49 0.95
N VAL A 249 0.14 8.28 1.79
CA VAL A 249 0.80 9.17 2.76
C VAL A 249 1.67 8.37 3.73
N GLY A 250 1.14 7.28 4.31
CA GLY A 250 1.89 6.40 5.20
C GLY A 250 3.18 5.85 4.55
N ALA A 251 3.08 5.40 3.30
CA ALA A 251 4.23 4.94 2.52
C ALA A 251 5.25 6.08 2.29
N ALA A 252 4.79 7.28 1.94
CA ALA A 252 5.67 8.43 1.76
C ALA A 252 6.36 8.85 3.07
N LEU A 253 5.66 8.80 4.21
CA LEU A 253 6.26 9.04 5.53
C LEU A 253 7.32 8.00 5.86
N TRP A 254 7.06 6.73 5.54
CA TRP A 254 8.04 5.67 5.74
C TRP A 254 9.28 5.90 4.88
N ALA A 255 9.10 6.21 3.60
CA ALA A 255 10.18 6.58 2.71
C ALA A 255 10.97 7.80 3.23
N ALA A 256 10.28 8.81 3.74
CA ALA A 256 10.90 10.00 4.30
C ALA A 256 11.77 9.69 5.51
N ASP A 257 11.26 8.90 6.46
CA ASP A 257 12.00 8.49 7.66
C ASP A 257 13.22 7.64 7.28
N MET A 258 13.14 6.80 6.23
CA MET A 258 14.30 6.04 5.73
C MET A 258 15.40 6.94 5.14
N GLU A 259 15.03 7.99 4.42
CA GLU A 259 16.03 8.93 3.85
C GLU A 259 16.65 9.78 4.96
N GLN A 260 15.85 10.29 5.89
CA GLN A 260 16.34 11.12 7.01
C GLN A 260 17.29 10.36 7.94
N ARG A 261 17.05 9.06 8.17
CA ARG A 261 17.97 8.20 8.93
C ARG A 261 19.30 7.90 8.21
N LYS A 262 19.33 8.04 6.87
CA LYS A 262 20.54 7.83 6.06
C LYS A 262 21.35 9.12 5.86
N SER A 263 20.72 10.29 5.99
CA SER A 263 21.42 11.56 5.90
C SER A 263 22.36 11.76 7.11
N PRO A 264 23.64 12.17 6.92
CA PRO A 264 24.60 12.43 8.02
C PRO A 264 24.13 13.50 9.04
N THR A 265 23.10 14.26 8.68
CA THR A 265 22.47 15.33 9.47
C THR A 265 21.33 14.85 10.39
N GLY A 266 21.06 13.54 10.48
CA GLY A 266 20.17 12.95 11.48
C GLY A 266 20.78 13.01 12.89
N GLY A 267 20.48 14.08 13.62
CA GLY A 267 21.15 14.55 14.84
C GLY A 267 21.08 13.70 16.12
N GLU A 268 20.95 12.37 16.06
CA GLU A 268 21.02 11.54 17.27
C GLU A 268 22.38 10.84 17.45
N THR A 269 23.00 10.33 16.39
CA THR A 269 24.27 9.61 16.51
C THR A 269 25.49 10.53 16.51
N THR A 270 25.46 11.63 15.75
CA THR A 270 26.61 12.54 15.65
C THR A 270 26.73 13.44 16.88
N ALA A 271 25.61 13.95 17.41
CA ALA A 271 25.62 14.78 18.62
C ALA A 271 25.98 13.97 19.88
N ALA A 272 25.50 12.73 20.00
CA ALA A 272 25.86 11.83 21.08
C ALA A 272 27.34 11.41 21.00
N ASN A 273 27.86 11.11 19.81
CA ASN A 273 29.28 10.79 19.64
C ASN A 273 30.19 12.01 19.87
N LEU A 274 29.78 13.22 19.46
CA LEU A 274 30.53 14.46 19.72
C LEU A 274 30.52 14.83 21.22
N ARG A 275 29.41 14.58 21.93
CA ARG A 275 29.34 14.75 23.39
C ARG A 275 30.20 13.73 24.12
N ASN A 276 30.15 12.46 23.72
CA ASN A 276 30.99 11.42 24.32
C ASN A 276 32.48 11.66 24.05
N THR A 277 32.86 12.12 22.86
CA THR A 277 34.25 12.48 22.56
C THR A 277 34.70 13.74 23.31
N ALA A 278 33.83 14.74 23.49
CA ALA A 278 34.12 15.91 24.31
C ALA A 278 34.26 15.57 25.82
N GLU A 279 33.44 14.65 26.35
CA GLU A 279 33.56 14.17 27.72
C GLU A 279 34.82 13.32 27.95
N LEU A 280 35.22 12.51 26.96
CA LEU A 280 36.47 11.75 27.02
C LEU A 280 37.69 12.66 26.94
N ALA A 281 37.66 13.71 26.11
CA ALA A 281 38.72 14.71 26.05
C ALA A 281 38.86 15.48 27.37
N LYS A 282 37.75 15.86 28.01
CA LYS A 282 37.75 16.51 29.34
C LYS A 282 38.23 15.63 30.49
N LYS A 283 38.22 14.30 30.33
CA LYS A 283 38.76 13.35 31.32
C LYS A 283 40.23 13.01 31.08
N ALA A 284 40.78 13.42 29.94
CA ALA A 284 42.17 13.22 29.57
C ALA A 284 43.05 14.45 29.86
N GLU A 285 42.44 15.57 30.24
CA GLU A 285 43.08 16.73 30.90
C GLU A 285 42.99 16.59 32.43
#